data_AF-A0A0V0Q8Z3-F1
#
_entry.id   AF-A0A0V0Q8Z3-F1
#
_cell.length_a   1.000
_cell.length_b   1.000
_cell.length_c   1.000
_cell.angle_alpha   90.00
_cell.angle_beta   90.00
_cell.angle_gamma   90.00
#
_symmetry.space_group_name_H-M   'P 1'
#
loop_
_entity.id
_entity.type
_entity.pdbx_description
1 polymer ?
#
loop_
_entity_poly.entity_id
_entity_poly.type
_entity_poly.pdbx_seq_one_letter_code
_entity_poly.pdbx_strand_id
1 'polypeptide(L)'
;MNIILLYIKQNIFLNFKYINNFQFLIFLNLPYFIFIQKSLIENQKMMGYVTEEFETTLQIAMKENKQVCESLLELKLNFISLLQILNFLHYTLKLGHFNLSPSNIYIMPDGSWKIGGFQFSSQILVILKQTLIYISQRKLDINLKYRSFLKTNSKSQLFCP
;
A
#
# COMPACT_ATOMS: atom_id res chain seq x y z
N MET A 1 18.47 2.14 16.96
CA MET A 1 18.37 1.34 15.72
C MET A 1 17.12 0.47 15.79
N ASN A 2 16.15 0.67 14.88
CA ASN A 2 14.89 -0.08 14.88
C ASN A 2 14.87 -1.14 13.76
N ILE A 3 14.35 -2.33 14.08
CA ILE A 3 14.19 -3.44 13.14
C ILE A 3 12.71 -3.63 12.86
N ILE A 4 12.31 -3.51 11.59
CA ILE A 4 10.93 -3.80 11.16
C ILE A 4 10.89 -5.20 10.58
N LEU A 5 10.09 -6.07 11.20
CA LEU A 5 9.89 -7.46 10.77
C LEU A 5 8.56 -7.61 10.05
N LEU A 6 8.59 -8.13 8.83
CA LEU A 6 7.43 -8.58 8.07
C LEU A 6 7.39 -10.11 8.10
N TYR A 7 6.30 -10.67 8.62
CA TYR A 7 6.10 -12.12 8.65
C TYR A 7 5.46 -12.56 7.33
N ILE A 8 6.13 -13.43 6.57
CA ILE A 8 5.60 -13.92 5.29
C ILE A 8 4.81 -15.20 5.54
N LYS A 9 3.48 -15.14 5.37
CA LYS A 9 2.64 -16.34 5.26
C LYS A 9 2.63 -16.75 3.78
N GLN A 10 3.55 -17.65 3.43
CA GLN A 10 3.76 -18.33 2.12
C GLN A 10 2.92 -17.82 0.94
N ASN A 11 3.55 -17.02 0.06
CA ASN A 11 3.16 -16.91 -1.36
C ASN A 11 4.35 -16.37 -2.18
N ILE A 12 5.02 -17.26 -2.91
CA ILE A 12 6.27 -17.03 -3.67
C ILE A 12 6.11 -15.96 -4.78
N PHE A 13 4.88 -15.71 -5.24
CA PHE A 13 4.60 -14.70 -6.28
C PHE A 13 4.63 -13.24 -5.80
N LEU A 14 4.49 -12.99 -4.49
CA LEU A 14 4.60 -11.63 -3.93
C LEU A 14 6.06 -11.14 -3.91
N ASN A 15 7.04 -12.07 -3.82
CA ASN A 15 8.46 -11.76 -3.62
C ASN A 15 9.09 -10.91 -4.75
N PHE A 16 8.86 -11.25 -6.03
CA PHE A 16 9.53 -10.54 -7.13
C PHE A 16 9.04 -9.10 -7.36
N LYS A 17 7.74 -8.83 -7.13
CA LYS A 17 7.18 -7.48 -7.28
C LYS A 17 7.53 -6.59 -6.08
N TYR A 18 7.60 -7.17 -4.88
CA TYR A 18 8.04 -6.49 -3.65
C TYR A 18 9.48 -5.99 -3.75
N ILE A 19 10.41 -6.86 -4.17
CA ILE A 19 11.84 -6.54 -4.19
C ILE A 19 12.13 -5.34 -5.11
N ASN A 20 11.53 -5.30 -6.30
CA ASN A 20 11.82 -4.25 -7.28
C ASN A 20 11.30 -2.86 -6.87
N ASN A 21 10.09 -2.75 -6.31
CA ASN A 21 9.56 -1.46 -5.86
C ASN A 21 10.23 -0.98 -4.56
N PHE A 22 10.59 -1.92 -3.68
CA PHE A 22 11.23 -1.62 -2.41
C PHE A 22 12.70 -1.20 -2.58
N GLN A 23 13.46 -1.85 -3.46
CA GLN A 23 14.82 -1.41 -3.82
C GLN A 23 14.85 0.01 -4.41
N PHE A 24 13.87 0.38 -5.23
CA PHE A 24 13.80 1.72 -5.82
C PHE A 24 13.66 2.83 -4.77
N LEU A 25 12.93 2.57 -3.68
CA LEU A 25 12.72 3.54 -2.60
C LEU A 25 13.92 3.66 -1.66
N ILE A 26 14.69 2.56 -1.47
CA ILE A 26 15.96 2.57 -0.73
C ILE A 26 16.94 3.58 -1.34
N PHE A 27 16.95 3.74 -2.67
CA PHE A 27 17.83 4.69 -3.34
C PHE A 27 17.43 6.16 -3.19
N LEU A 28 16.17 6.45 -2.86
CA LEU A 28 15.68 7.81 -2.98
C LEU A 28 16.18 8.74 -1.87
N ASN A 29 16.64 8.23 -0.71
CA ASN A 29 17.12 9.02 0.44
C ASN A 29 16.42 10.39 0.60
N LEU A 30 15.09 10.37 0.46
CA LEU A 30 14.29 11.59 0.56
C LEU A 30 13.97 11.80 2.04
N PRO A 31 14.06 13.05 2.53
CA PRO A 31 13.93 13.36 3.95
C PRO A 31 12.58 12.92 4.55
N TYR A 32 11.59 12.68 3.70
CA TYR A 32 10.22 12.36 4.07
C TYR A 32 9.90 10.86 4.17
N PHE A 33 10.77 10.00 3.66
CA PHE A 33 10.63 8.55 3.78
C PHE A 33 11.49 8.05 4.92
N ILE A 34 11.00 7.02 5.63
CA ILE A 34 11.84 6.35 6.61
C ILE A 34 13.04 5.73 5.89
N PHE A 35 14.24 6.15 6.29
CA PHE A 35 15.48 5.72 5.67
C PHE A 35 15.76 4.26 6.01
N ILE A 36 16.05 3.44 5.00
CA ILE A 36 16.39 2.03 5.16
C ILE A 36 17.91 1.92 5.16
N GLN A 37 18.50 1.67 6.33
CA GLN A 37 19.94 1.65 6.54
C GLN A 37 20.61 0.36 6.04
N LYS A 38 19.94 -0.79 6.12
CA LYS A 38 20.48 -2.08 5.64
C LYS A 38 19.46 -2.82 4.79
N SER A 39 20.00 -3.47 3.77
CA SER A 39 19.26 -4.32 2.83
C SER A 39 18.46 -5.40 3.56
N LEU A 40 17.37 -5.78 2.91
CA LEU A 40 16.43 -6.84 3.28
C LEU A 40 17.15 -8.10 3.81
N ILE A 41 16.83 -8.53 5.02
CA ILE A 41 17.16 -9.84 5.56
C ILE A 41 15.95 -10.73 5.28
N GLU A 42 16.07 -11.65 4.34
CA GLU A 42 15.03 -12.61 3.99
C GLU A 42 15.44 -14.03 4.36
N ASN A 43 14.53 -14.77 4.98
CA ASN A 43 14.60 -16.22 5.11
C ASN A 43 13.22 -16.84 4.84
N GLN A 44 13.11 -18.16 4.96
CA GLN A 44 11.86 -18.89 4.66
C GLN A 44 10.64 -18.48 5.52
N LYS A 45 10.85 -17.75 6.62
CA LYS A 45 9.80 -17.40 7.61
C LYS A 45 9.60 -15.90 7.79
N MET A 46 10.63 -15.10 7.51
CA MET A 46 10.63 -13.66 7.79
C MET A 46 11.38 -12.89 6.72
N MET A 47 10.93 -11.66 6.54
CA MET A 47 11.62 -10.65 5.76
C MET A 47 11.67 -9.40 6.63
N GLY A 48 12.84 -8.82 6.80
CA GLY A 48 13.02 -7.64 7.64
C GLY A 48 13.99 -6.67 7.02
N TYR A 49 13.91 -5.41 7.43
CA TYR A 49 14.86 -4.38 7.04
C TYR A 49 15.18 -3.53 8.27
N VAL A 50 16.38 -2.95 8.26
CA VAL A 50 16.82 -2.04 9.31
C VAL A 50 16.55 -0.63 8.83
N THR A 51 15.83 0.14 9.63
CA THR A 51 15.56 1.55 9.35
C THR A 51 16.42 2.45 10.22
N GLU A 52 16.42 3.75 9.90
CA GLU A 52 16.75 4.77 10.88
C GLU A 52 15.88 4.64 12.14
N GLU A 53 16.34 5.28 13.20
CA GLU A 53 15.67 5.29 14.48
C GLU A 53 14.46 6.23 14.45
N PHE A 54 13.36 5.79 15.03
CA PHE A 54 12.14 6.56 15.22
C PHE A 54 11.62 6.29 16.62
N GLU A 55 10.86 7.24 17.18
CA GLU A 55 10.36 7.14 18.55
C GLU A 55 9.17 6.18 18.64
N THR A 56 8.18 6.36 17.76
CA THR A 56 6.97 5.53 17.73
C THR A 56 6.23 5.65 16.40
N THR A 57 5.14 4.91 16.24
CA THR A 57 4.20 5.10 15.13
C THR A 57 3.02 5.96 15.58
N LEU A 58 2.38 6.65 14.65
CA LEU A 58 1.19 7.45 14.95
C LEU A 58 0.08 6.58 15.57
N GLN A 59 -0.08 5.33 15.12
CA GLN A 59 -1.04 4.40 15.72
C GLN A 59 -0.77 4.13 17.21
N ILE A 60 0.49 3.88 17.58
CA ILE A 60 0.87 3.63 18.98
C ILE A 60 0.66 4.90 19.80
N ALA A 61 1.10 6.05 19.29
CA ALA A 61 0.93 7.32 19.99
C ALA A 61 -0.55 7.67 20.23
N MET A 62 -1.41 7.46 19.23
CA MET A 62 -2.86 7.62 19.38
C MET A 62 -3.45 6.66 20.41
N LYS A 63 -3.01 5.39 20.42
CA LYS A 63 -3.49 4.39 21.38
C LYS A 63 -3.07 4.71 22.81
N GLU A 64 -1.88 5.27 22.98
CA GLU A 64 -1.31 5.61 24.28
C GLU A 64 -1.68 7.04 24.73
N ASN A 65 -2.50 7.77 23.95
CA ASN A 65 -2.80 9.19 24.16
C ASN A 65 -1.52 10.04 24.36
N LYS A 66 -0.43 9.66 23.69
CA LYS A 66 0.82 10.42 23.72
C LYS A 66 0.62 11.72 22.95
N GLN A 67 1.17 12.81 23.49
CA GLN A 67 1.25 14.06 22.77
C GLN A 67 2.21 13.88 21.58
N VAL A 68 1.68 13.97 20.36
CA VAL A 68 2.45 13.75 19.12
C VAL A 68 3.05 15.05 18.59
N CYS A 69 2.42 16.18 18.90
CA CYS A 69 2.84 17.51 18.48
C CYS A 69 2.65 18.49 19.65
N GLU A 70 3.53 19.46 19.77
CA GLU A 70 3.47 20.53 20.77
C GLU A 70 2.37 21.53 20.46
N SER A 71 2.04 21.71 19.17
CA SER A 71 1.05 22.69 18.73
C SER A 71 0.21 22.22 17.54
N LEU A 72 -0.93 22.88 17.34
CA LEU A 72 -1.75 22.70 16.13
C LEU A 72 -0.99 23.07 14.84
N LEU A 73 -0.04 24.01 14.93
CA LEU A 73 0.78 24.40 13.79
C LEU A 73 1.66 23.24 13.33
N GLU A 74 2.34 22.60 14.26
CA GLU A 74 3.20 21.44 13.99
C GLU A 74 2.40 20.27 13.40
N LEU A 75 1.21 20.00 13.94
CA LEU A 75 0.29 19.01 13.38
C LEU A 75 -0.03 19.33 11.91
N LYS A 76 -0.35 20.58 11.59
CA LYS A 76 -0.62 21.01 10.20
C LYS A 76 0.60 20.86 9.29
N LEU A 77 1.79 21.21 9.76
CA LEU A 77 3.03 21.06 9.00
C LEU A 77 3.35 19.59 8.70
N ASN A 78 3.15 18.71 9.67
CA ASN A 78 3.30 17.27 9.48
C ASN A 78 2.30 16.72 8.45
N PHE A 79 1.03 17.13 8.49
CA PHE A 79 0.05 16.77 7.45
C PHE A 79 0.42 17.30 6.06
N ILE A 80 0.90 18.54 5.97
CA ILE A 80 1.38 19.11 4.70
C ILE A 80 2.53 18.25 4.14
N SER A 81 3.46 17.83 5.00
CA SER A 81 4.57 16.95 4.61
C SER A 81 4.06 15.61 4.07
N LEU A 82 3.06 15.00 4.71
CA LEU A 82 2.42 13.77 4.20
C LEU A 82 1.79 13.99 2.81
N LEU A 83 1.10 15.12 2.60
CA LEU A 83 0.49 15.45 1.32
C LEU A 83 1.54 15.68 0.23
N GLN A 84 2.66 16.32 0.56
CA GLN A 84 3.79 16.52 -0.36
C GLN A 84 4.38 15.18 -0.80
N ILE A 85 4.52 14.23 0.13
CA ILE A 85 4.99 12.86 -0.18
C ILE A 85 4.03 12.18 -1.17
N LEU A 86 2.73 12.20 -0.89
CA LEU A 86 1.74 11.58 -1.77
C LEU A 86 1.72 12.24 -3.15
N ASN A 87 1.83 13.57 -3.19
CA ASN A 87 1.92 14.32 -4.43
C ASN A 87 3.15 13.89 -5.25
N PHE A 88 4.31 13.78 -4.60
CA PHE A 88 5.52 13.29 -5.24
C PHE A 88 5.37 11.86 -5.77
N LEU A 89 4.85 10.94 -4.97
CA LEU A 89 4.60 9.55 -5.38
C LEU A 89 3.66 9.47 -6.59
N HIS A 90 2.52 10.16 -6.53
CA HIS A 90 1.49 10.08 -7.56
C HIS A 90 1.91 10.76 -8.87
N TYR A 91 2.44 11.99 -8.79
CA TYR A 91 2.68 12.79 -9.98
C TYR A 91 4.07 12.60 -10.56
N THR A 92 5.09 12.42 -9.71
CA THR A 92 6.47 12.25 -10.16
C THR A 92 6.79 10.78 -10.43
N LEU A 93 6.52 9.91 -9.45
CA LEU A 93 6.88 8.50 -9.56
C LEU A 93 5.80 7.62 -10.22
N LYS A 94 4.58 8.15 -10.42
CA LYS A 94 3.40 7.39 -10.89
C LYS A 94 3.12 6.14 -10.05
N LEU A 95 3.50 6.19 -8.77
CA LEU A 95 3.33 5.13 -7.78
C LEU A 95 2.22 5.50 -6.81
N GLY A 96 1.32 4.58 -6.51
CA GLY A 96 0.43 4.72 -5.36
C GLY A 96 1.04 4.02 -4.15
N HIS A 97 0.88 4.62 -2.97
CA HIS A 97 1.35 4.04 -1.71
C HIS A 97 0.58 2.76 -1.33
N PHE A 98 -0.75 2.81 -1.45
CA PHE A 98 -1.73 1.75 -1.18
C PHE A 98 -1.72 1.11 0.21
N ASN A 99 -0.98 1.68 1.16
CA ASN A 99 -1.00 1.24 2.56
C ASN A 99 -0.82 2.42 3.53
N LEU A 100 -1.36 3.59 3.19
CA LEU A 100 -1.23 4.74 4.07
C LEU A 100 -2.16 4.55 5.27
N SER A 101 -1.59 4.44 6.45
CA SER A 101 -2.29 4.20 7.71
C SER A 101 -1.48 4.76 8.88
N PRO A 102 -2.11 5.00 10.06
CA PRO A 102 -1.38 5.45 11.24
C PRO A 102 -0.24 4.52 11.67
N SER A 103 -0.30 3.22 11.35
CA SER A 103 0.79 2.26 11.59
C SER A 103 2.03 2.48 10.73
N ASN A 104 1.89 3.17 9.59
CA ASN A 104 2.96 3.41 8.63
C ASN A 104 3.42 4.87 8.60
N ILE A 105 2.98 5.66 9.60
CA ILE A 105 3.46 7.02 9.85
C ILE A 105 4.33 6.94 11.11
N TYR A 106 5.60 7.28 10.95
CA TYR A 106 6.62 7.19 11.99
C TYR A 106 6.90 8.59 12.53
N ILE A 107 6.92 8.70 13.85
CA ILE A 107 7.27 9.92 14.57
C ILE A 107 8.76 9.85 14.88
N MET A 108 9.51 10.79 14.36
CA MET A 108 10.95 10.90 14.54
C MET A 108 11.27 11.62 15.86
N PRO A 109 12.50 11.46 16.41
CA PRO A 109 12.89 12.12 17.66
C PRO A 109 12.84 13.66 17.62
N ASP A 110 12.84 14.26 16.42
CA ASP A 110 12.71 15.70 16.20
C ASP A 110 11.25 16.18 16.03
N GLY A 111 10.27 15.30 16.23
CA GLY A 111 8.84 15.58 16.05
C GLY A 111 8.35 15.50 14.59
N SER A 112 9.26 15.32 13.62
CA SER A 112 8.88 15.19 12.22
C SER A 112 8.21 13.85 11.92
N TRP A 113 7.32 13.85 10.93
CA TRP A 113 6.64 12.63 10.49
C TRP A 113 7.23 12.09 9.18
N LYS A 114 7.53 10.79 9.18
CA LYS A 114 7.98 10.06 7.98
C LYS A 114 7.04 8.93 7.62
N ILE A 115 6.98 8.59 6.33
CA ILE A 115 6.14 7.48 5.83
C ILE A 115 7.02 6.26 5.52
N GLY A 116 6.52 5.08 5.89
CA GLY A 116 7.01 3.79 5.44
C GLY A 116 5.86 2.89 4.97
N GLY A 117 6.04 1.57 4.99
CA GLY A 117 4.94 0.65 4.66
C GLY A 117 4.69 0.44 3.16
N PHE A 118 5.70 0.65 2.32
CA PHE A 118 5.65 0.58 0.85
C PHE A 118 5.46 -0.84 0.27
N GLN A 119 5.23 -1.83 1.11
CA GLN A 119 5.00 -3.21 0.71
C GLN A 119 3.90 -3.39 -0.36
N PHE A 120 2.86 -2.55 -0.35
CA PHE A 120 1.77 -2.61 -1.32
C PHE A 120 1.86 -1.57 -2.43
N SER A 121 2.97 -0.83 -2.48
CA SER A 121 3.14 0.22 -3.48
C SER A 121 3.29 -0.35 -4.89
N SER A 122 2.63 0.30 -5.84
CA SER A 122 2.57 -0.16 -7.23
C SER A 122 2.32 1.00 -8.19
N GLN A 123 2.71 0.84 -9.45
CA GLN A 123 2.36 1.81 -10.48
C GLN A 123 0.85 1.93 -10.64
N ILE A 124 0.36 3.17 -10.59
CA ILE A 124 -1.08 3.48 -10.65
C ILE A 124 -1.69 2.97 -11.96
N LEU A 125 -0.99 3.17 -13.07
CA LEU A 125 -1.45 2.73 -14.40
C LEU A 125 -1.58 1.20 -14.50
N VAL A 126 -0.70 0.45 -13.85
CA VAL A 126 -0.77 -1.02 -13.84
C VAL A 126 -2.03 -1.47 -13.12
N ILE A 127 -2.36 -0.86 -11.99
CA ILE A 127 -3.58 -1.17 -11.24
C ILE A 127 -4.81 -0.82 -12.05
N LEU A 128 -4.87 0.40 -12.62
CA LEU A 128 -6.04 0.81 -13.42
C LEU A 128 -6.28 -0.15 -14.60
N LYS A 129 -5.22 -0.57 -15.30
CA LYS A 129 -5.33 -1.57 -16.38
C LYS A 129 -5.87 -2.91 -15.86
N GLN A 130 -5.34 -3.43 -14.75
CA GLN A 130 -5.79 -4.68 -14.17
C GLN A 130 -7.27 -4.62 -13.72
N THR A 131 -7.67 -3.52 -13.08
CA THR A 131 -9.05 -3.30 -12.65
C THR A 131 -10.00 -3.20 -13.84
N LEU A 132 -9.61 -2.49 -14.91
CA LEU A 132 -10.41 -2.41 -16.13
C LEU A 132 -10.58 -3.77 -16.81
N ILE A 133 -9.52 -4.57 -16.89
CA ILE A 133 -9.58 -5.94 -17.43
C ILE A 133 -10.56 -6.79 -16.61
N TYR A 134 -10.42 -6.75 -15.28
CA TYR A 134 -11.30 -7.50 -14.37
C TYR A 134 -12.78 -7.10 -14.52
N ILE A 135 -13.07 -5.79 -14.58
CA ILE A 135 -14.43 -5.28 -14.79
C ILE A 135 -14.99 -5.73 -16.14
N SER A 136 -14.19 -5.67 -17.21
CA SER A 136 -14.59 -6.14 -18.54
C SER A 136 -14.91 -7.63 -18.57
N GLN A 137 -14.10 -8.46 -17.91
CA GLN A 137 -14.34 -9.90 -17.77
C GLN A 137 -15.64 -10.19 -17.00
N ARG A 138 -15.84 -9.53 -15.85
CA ARG A 138 -17.09 -9.63 -15.07
C ARG A 138 -18.33 -9.27 -15.89
N LYS A 139 -18.27 -8.20 -16.69
CA LYS A 139 -19.39 -7.80 -17.57
C LYS A 139 -19.68 -8.86 -18.64
N LEU A 140 -18.65 -9.47 -19.24
CA LEU A 140 -18.80 -10.56 -20.19
C LEU A 140 -19.47 -11.79 -19.55
N ASP A 141 -19.02 -12.20 -18.35
CA ASP A 141 -19.56 -13.34 -17.63
C ASP A 141 -21.05 -13.17 -17.28
N ILE A 142 -21.44 -11.97 -16.84
CA ILE A 142 -22.84 -11.63 -16.55
C ILE A 142 -23.68 -11.70 -17.83
N ASN A 143 -23.19 -11.14 -18.93
CA ASN A 143 -23.90 -11.17 -20.22
C ASN A 143 -24.05 -12.60 -20.76
N LEU A 144 -23.03 -13.45 -20.61
CA LEU A 144 -23.09 -14.87 -20.97
C LEU A 144 -24.11 -15.62 -20.12
N LYS A 145 -24.12 -15.41 -18.79
CA LYS A 145 -25.12 -15.99 -17.88
C LYS A 145 -26.55 -15.56 -18.23
N TYR A 146 -26.76 -14.28 -18.54
CA TYR A 146 -28.07 -13.77 -18.94
C TYR A 146 -28.54 -14.38 -20.27
N ARG A 147 -27.66 -14.50 -21.27
CA ARG A 147 -27.98 -15.18 -22.54
C ARG A 147 -28.29 -16.66 -22.35
N SER A 148 -27.58 -17.37 -21.47
CA SER A 148 -27.91 -18.76 -21.16
C SER A 148 -29.28 -18.88 -20.49
N PHE A 149 -29.62 -17.98 -19.57
CA PHE A 149 -30.93 -17.93 -18.90
C PHE A 149 -32.08 -17.67 -19.88
N LEU A 150 -31.90 -16.75 -20.83
CA LEU A 150 -32.89 -16.50 -21.87
C LEU A 150 -33.09 -17.72 -22.78
N LYS A 151 -32.00 -18.42 -23.16
CA LYS A 151 -32.08 -19.64 -23.98
C LYS A 151 -32.73 -20.83 -23.28
N THR A 152 -32.61 -20.93 -21.96
CA THR A 152 -33.30 -21.98 -21.19
C THR A 152 -34.79 -21.67 -21.05
N ASN A 153 -35.17 -20.41 -20.85
CA ASN A 153 -36.57 -20.02 -20.68
C ASN A 153 -37.36 -19.86 -21.99
N SER A 154 -36.68 -19.62 -23.12
CA SER A 154 -37.33 -19.64 -24.44
C SER A 154 -37.69 -21.06 -24.91
N LYS A 155 -37.09 -22.10 -24.31
CA LYS A 155 -37.42 -23.51 -24.60
C LYS A 155 -38.57 -24.06 -23.75
N SER A 156 -38.91 -23.41 -22.64
CA SER A 156 -39.99 -23.82 -21.74
C SER A 156 -41.37 -23.21 -22.08
N GLN A 157 -41.46 -22.33 -23.07
CA GLN A 157 -42.73 -21.72 -23.52
C GLN A 157 -43.37 -22.38 -24.76
N LEU A 158 -42.85 -23.53 -25.22
CA LEU A 158 -43.38 -24.25 -26.40
C LEU A 158 -44.21 -25.50 -26.04
N PHE A 159 -44.57 -25.70 -24.77
CA PHE A 159 -45.43 -26.80 -24.35
C PHE A 159 -46.49 -26.32 -23.34
N CYS A 160 -47.59 -25.77 -23.86
CA CYS A 160 -48.91 -26.00 -23.29
C CYS A 160 -49.86 -26.33 -24.46
N PRO A 161 -50.68 -27.40 -24.34
CA PRO A 161 -51.60 -27.85 -25.38
C PRO A 161 -52.75 -26.87 -25.65
#